data_AF-A0A2A2VB40-F1
#
_entry.id   AF-A0A2A2VB40-F1
#
_cell.length_a   1.000
_cell.length_b   1.000
_cell.length_c   1.000
_cell.angle_alpha   90.00
_cell.angle_beta   90.00
_cell.angle_gamma   90.00
#
_symmetry.space_group_name_H-M   'P 1'
#
loop_
_entity.id
_entity.type
_entity.pdbx_description
1 polymer ?
#
loop_
_entity_poly.entity_id
_entity_poly.type
_entity_poly.pdbx_seq_one_letter_code
_entity_poly.pdbx_strand_id
1 'polypeptide(L)'
;MIRVVIKSKFPQALRDYFRCALVALLCVLLSCCGAARQANEKEAGPAADPTAETVTAATEPTPAATTIPAPPPEATRTPSPASETVNLSGALAECRNTFPDQITQAVARAACVIKATEPVRPLLPFPELLDRENALRKALAEQVQARTMSLLERNVQIQKLHAQLLDEERSRLEAAPADVSKPPLAATQWRQSNPEGCGRLGGDAATCF
;
A
#
# COMPACT_ATOMS: atom_id res chain seq x y z
N MET A 1 17.47 -7.84 -53.02
CA MET A 1 16.47 -7.82 -51.92
C MET A 1 15.41 -8.87 -52.20
N ILE A 2 15.37 -9.98 -51.47
CA ILE A 2 14.31 -10.99 -51.58
C ILE A 2 13.65 -11.10 -50.20
N ARG A 3 12.42 -10.60 -50.07
CA ARG A 3 11.57 -10.83 -48.91
C ARG A 3 10.79 -12.12 -49.13
N VAL A 4 11.21 -13.19 -48.45
CA VAL A 4 10.42 -14.43 -48.38
C VAL A 4 9.28 -14.20 -47.39
N VAL A 5 8.05 -14.06 -47.90
CA VAL A 5 6.84 -14.03 -47.08
C VAL A 5 6.41 -15.47 -46.82
N ILE A 6 6.79 -16.02 -45.67
CA ILE A 6 6.31 -17.33 -45.21
C ILE A 6 4.87 -17.15 -44.73
N LYS A 7 3.91 -17.42 -45.60
CA LYS A 7 2.48 -17.44 -45.26
C LYS A 7 2.15 -18.83 -44.70
N SER A 8 2.37 -19.02 -43.40
CA SER A 8 2.05 -20.25 -42.68
C SER A 8 0.53 -20.44 -42.61
N LYS A 9 -0.02 -21.24 -43.54
CA LYS A 9 -1.38 -21.78 -43.45
C LYS A 9 -1.40 -22.87 -42.38
N PHE A 10 -1.54 -22.49 -41.12
CA PHE A 10 -1.88 -23.46 -40.07
C PHE A 10 -3.34 -23.89 -40.21
N PRO A 11 -3.64 -25.19 -40.31
CA PRO A 11 -5.00 -25.69 -40.45
C PRO A 11 -5.84 -25.30 -39.23
N GLN A 12 -7.04 -24.78 -39.49
CA GLN A 12 -7.98 -24.28 -38.48
C GLN A 12 -8.19 -25.29 -37.33
N ALA A 13 -8.28 -26.57 -37.68
CA ALA A 13 -8.45 -27.69 -36.74
C ALA A 13 -7.33 -27.79 -35.68
N LEU A 14 -6.09 -27.45 -36.04
CA LEU A 14 -4.97 -27.49 -35.08
C LEU A 14 -5.11 -26.36 -34.04
N ARG A 15 -5.61 -25.20 -34.47
CA ARG A 15 -5.83 -24.04 -33.61
C ARG A 15 -6.94 -24.31 -32.58
N ASP A 16 -8.00 -24.99 -33.01
CA ASP A 16 -9.10 -25.36 -32.14
C ASP A 16 -8.68 -26.47 -31.16
N TYR A 17 -7.85 -27.43 -31.59
CA TYR A 17 -7.24 -28.42 -30.71
C TYR A 17 -6.36 -27.78 -29.62
N PHE A 18 -5.51 -26.82 -29.99
CA PHE A 18 -4.68 -26.09 -29.03
C PHE A 18 -5.51 -25.30 -28.02
N ARG A 19 -6.61 -24.67 -28.45
CA ARG A 19 -7.53 -23.95 -27.56
C ARG A 19 -8.20 -24.89 -26.56
N CYS A 20 -8.71 -26.03 -27.04
CA CYS A 20 -9.32 -27.04 -26.17
C CYS A 20 -8.32 -27.63 -25.17
N ALA A 21 -7.10 -27.94 -25.61
CA ALA A 21 -6.04 -28.45 -24.74
C ALA A 21 -5.65 -27.43 -23.65
N LEU A 22 -5.58 -26.14 -24.00
CA LEU A 22 -5.22 -25.07 -23.05
C LEU A 22 -6.33 -24.84 -22.02
N VAL A 23 -7.61 -24.90 -22.43
CA VAL A 23 -8.75 -24.84 -21.50
C VAL A 23 -8.78 -26.05 -20.58
N ALA A 24 -8.56 -27.27 -21.11
CA ALA A 24 -8.52 -28.47 -20.29
C ALA A 24 -7.39 -28.42 -19.25
N LEU A 25 -6.20 -27.95 -19.63
CA LEU A 25 -5.07 -27.77 -18.72
C LEU A 25 -5.40 -26.74 -17.62
N LEU A 26 -6.02 -25.62 -17.99
CA LEU A 26 -6.44 -24.59 -17.02
C LEU A 26 -7.46 -25.15 -16.01
N CYS A 27 -8.43 -25.95 -16.47
CA CYS A 27 -9.42 -26.59 -15.61
C CYS A 27 -8.78 -27.58 -14.61
N VAL A 28 -7.79 -28.36 -15.06
CA VAL A 28 -7.05 -29.28 -14.18
C VAL A 28 -6.27 -28.51 -13.11
N LEU A 29 -5.59 -27.42 -13.49
CA LEU A 29 -4.84 -26.58 -12.55
C LEU A 29 -5.75 -25.91 -11.50
N LEU A 30 -6.91 -25.41 -11.90
CA LEU A 30 -7.87 -24.80 -10.99
C LEU A 30 -8.48 -25.81 -10.01
N SER A 31 -8.78 -27.03 -10.47
CA SER A 31 -9.28 -28.12 -9.60
C SER A 31 -8.25 -28.52 -8.54
N CYS A 32 -6.97 -28.64 -8.92
CA CYS A 32 -5.90 -28.98 -7.98
C CYS A 32 -5.62 -27.89 -6.93
N CYS A 33 -5.91 -26.61 -7.23
CA CYS A 33 -5.73 -25.52 -6.26
C CYS A 33 -6.80 -25.50 -5.15
N GLY A 34 -7.97 -26.09 -5.38
CA GLY A 34 -9.05 -26.16 -4.38
C GLY A 34 -8.72 -27.06 -3.18
N ALA A 35 -7.97 -28.15 -3.40
CA ALA A 35 -7.62 -29.11 -2.35
C ALA A 35 -6.56 -28.60 -1.36
N ALA A 36 -5.72 -27.64 -1.76
CA ALA A 36 -4.66 -27.12 -0.90
C ALA A 36 -5.16 -26.14 0.19
N ARG A 37 -6.39 -25.61 0.08
CA ARG A 37 -6.93 -24.64 1.06
C ARG A 37 -7.53 -25.26 2.32
N GLN A 38 -7.93 -26.53 2.31
CA GLN A 38 -8.59 -27.17 3.47
C GLN A 38 -7.62 -27.68 4.56
N ALA A 39 -6.31 -27.63 4.33
CA ALA A 39 -5.32 -28.09 5.30
C ALA A 39 -4.92 -27.04 6.36
N ASN A 40 -5.36 -25.77 6.21
CA ASN A 40 -4.91 -24.66 7.07
C ASN A 40 -5.95 -24.17 8.10
N GLU A 41 -7.14 -24.77 8.17
CA GLU A 41 -8.23 -24.30 9.05
C GLU A 41 -8.40 -25.13 10.33
N LYS A 42 -7.45 -26.01 10.68
CA LYS A 42 -7.59 -26.97 11.80
C LYS A 42 -6.80 -26.69 13.07
N GLU A 43 -6.35 -25.45 13.31
CA GLU A 43 -5.90 -25.03 14.65
C GLU A 43 -6.55 -23.72 15.08
N ALA A 44 -7.77 -23.83 15.60
CA ALA A 44 -8.39 -22.83 16.45
C ALA A 44 -8.75 -23.50 17.79
N GLY A 45 -7.87 -23.30 18.78
CA GLY A 45 -8.14 -23.57 20.20
C GLY A 45 -8.41 -22.27 20.96
N PRO A 46 -9.08 -22.33 22.13
CA PRO A 46 -10.14 -21.38 22.47
C PRO A 46 -9.74 -20.19 23.36
N ALA A 47 -10.65 -19.21 23.35
CA ALA A 47 -10.65 -17.95 24.08
C ALA A 47 -10.58 -18.07 25.61
N ALA A 48 -10.00 -17.05 26.24
CA ALA A 48 -10.13 -16.76 27.67
C ALA A 48 -10.83 -15.40 27.87
N ASP A 49 -11.81 -15.41 28.78
CA ASP A 49 -12.71 -14.33 29.20
C ASP A 49 -12.02 -13.14 29.89
N PRO A 50 -12.69 -11.97 30.01
CA PRO A 50 -12.17 -10.76 30.62
C PRO A 50 -12.44 -10.72 32.13
N THR A 51 -11.48 -10.25 32.92
CA THR A 51 -11.70 -9.90 34.33
C THR A 51 -11.90 -8.39 34.46
N ALA A 52 -13.02 -8.03 35.07
CA ALA A 52 -13.41 -6.67 35.44
C ALA A 52 -13.01 -6.37 36.89
N GLU A 53 -12.59 -5.14 37.18
CA GLU A 53 -12.63 -4.45 38.50
C GLU A 53 -12.52 -2.93 38.21
N THR A 54 -13.61 -2.14 38.24
CA THR A 54 -14.29 -1.45 39.36
C THR A 54 -13.43 -0.45 40.16
N VAL A 55 -13.58 0.83 39.78
CA VAL A 55 -13.65 2.12 40.53
C VAL A 55 -13.28 2.16 42.03
N THR A 56 -12.47 3.15 42.43
CA THR A 56 -12.74 4.01 43.60
C THR A 56 -12.10 5.40 43.42
N ALA A 57 -12.80 6.44 43.88
CA ALA A 57 -12.58 7.86 43.62
C ALA A 57 -11.74 8.61 44.68
N ALA A 58 -11.16 9.72 44.21
CA ALA A 58 -10.93 11.04 44.83
C ALA A 58 -10.22 11.17 46.19
N THR A 59 -9.19 12.03 46.24
CA THR A 59 -9.07 13.19 47.16
C THR A 59 -7.92 14.12 46.70
N GLU A 60 -8.23 15.39 46.46
CA GLU A 60 -7.33 16.58 46.53
C GLU A 60 -7.90 17.46 47.69
N PRO A 61 -7.23 18.49 48.29
CA PRO A 61 -6.22 19.37 47.65
C PRO A 61 -5.07 19.98 48.54
N THR A 62 -4.11 20.67 47.86
CA THR A 62 -3.51 22.00 48.22
C THR A 62 -2.49 22.15 49.40
N PRO A 63 -1.53 23.13 49.43
CA PRO A 63 -0.73 23.78 48.37
C PRO A 63 0.77 24.06 48.73
N ALA A 64 1.47 24.70 47.78
CA ALA A 64 2.61 25.63 47.93
C ALA A 64 4.03 25.07 48.14
N ALA A 65 4.92 25.32 47.16
CA ALA A 65 6.02 26.28 47.31
C ALA A 65 6.84 26.39 46.02
N THR A 66 7.00 27.61 45.54
CA THR A 66 7.99 28.05 44.56
C THR A 66 9.39 27.78 45.07
N THR A 67 10.23 27.08 44.29
CA THR A 67 11.69 27.24 44.34
C THR A 67 12.26 26.91 42.97
N ILE A 68 12.95 27.89 42.38
CA ILE A 68 13.81 27.73 41.20
C ILE A 68 15.16 27.19 41.69
N PRO A 69 15.72 26.16 41.04
CA PRO A 69 17.16 26.10 40.85
C PRO A 69 17.56 25.94 39.37
N ALA A 70 18.64 26.66 39.06
CA ALA A 70 19.62 26.65 37.96
C ALA A 70 19.74 25.40 37.02
N PRO A 71 20.34 25.56 35.82
CA PRO A 71 20.07 24.74 34.64
C PRO A 71 20.72 23.36 34.71
N PRO A 72 20.10 22.32 34.11
CA PRO A 72 20.74 21.02 33.95
C PRO A 72 21.83 21.06 32.85
N PRO A 73 22.90 20.25 33.00
CA PRO A 73 24.03 20.21 32.08
C PRO A 73 23.66 19.55 30.76
N GLU A 74 24.43 19.91 29.73
CA GLU A 74 24.56 19.28 28.41
C GLU A 74 23.54 18.18 28.06
N ALA A 75 22.69 18.52 27.09
CA ALA A 75 21.87 17.58 26.35
C ALA A 75 22.75 16.44 25.82
N THR A 76 22.81 15.36 26.58
CA THR A 76 23.02 14.03 26.02
C THR A 76 21.87 13.85 25.04
N ARG A 77 22.16 14.04 23.74
CA ARG A 77 21.26 13.64 22.67
C ARG A 77 20.97 12.17 22.92
N THR A 78 19.80 11.91 23.50
CA THR A 78 19.19 10.60 23.41
C THR A 78 19.15 10.30 21.92
N PRO A 79 19.76 9.20 21.45
CA PRO A 79 19.62 8.82 20.05
C PRO A 79 18.13 8.80 19.75
N SER A 80 17.73 9.61 18.77
CA SER A 80 16.43 9.58 18.13
C SER A 80 16.00 8.11 18.03
N PRO A 81 14.79 7.73 18.46
CA PRO A 81 14.39 6.34 18.45
C PRO A 81 14.63 5.80 17.05
N ALA A 82 15.60 4.89 16.99
CA ALA A 82 15.92 4.15 15.80
C ALA A 82 14.63 3.46 15.37
N SER A 83 14.18 3.81 14.16
CA SER A 83 13.41 2.92 13.30
C SER A 83 12.31 2.15 14.03
N GLU A 84 11.22 2.83 14.42
CA GLU A 84 9.94 2.15 14.26
C GLU A 84 9.90 1.68 12.80
N THR A 85 9.95 0.37 12.61
CA THR A 85 9.85 -0.23 11.29
C THR A 85 8.48 0.12 10.76
N VAL A 86 8.39 1.22 10.00
CA VAL A 86 7.15 1.69 9.39
C VAL A 86 6.64 0.56 8.49
N ASN A 87 5.63 -0.17 8.96
CA ASN A 87 4.96 -1.20 8.19
C ASN A 87 3.84 -0.54 7.37
N LEU A 88 4.22 0.10 6.27
CA LEU A 88 3.28 0.80 5.41
C LEU A 88 2.17 -0.14 4.94
N SER A 89 2.52 -1.35 4.46
CA SER A 89 1.55 -2.33 3.97
C SER A 89 0.46 -2.67 4.99
N GLY A 90 0.82 -2.78 6.27
CA GLY A 90 -0.13 -3.01 7.37
C GLY A 90 -1.09 -1.84 7.56
N ALA A 91 -0.55 -0.61 7.64
CA ALA A 91 -1.36 0.61 7.80
C ALA A 91 -2.34 0.82 6.63
N LEU A 92 -1.93 0.47 5.41
CA LEU A 92 -2.82 0.53 4.25
C LEU A 92 -3.93 -0.52 4.29
N ALA A 93 -3.63 -1.72 4.78
CA ALA A 93 -4.64 -2.75 5.01
C ALA A 93 -5.67 -2.29 6.03
N GLU A 94 -5.23 -1.65 7.12
CA GLU A 94 -6.12 -1.06 8.12
C GLU A 94 -7.03 0.02 7.53
N CYS A 95 -6.50 0.91 6.69
CA CYS A 95 -7.33 1.91 5.99
C CYS A 95 -8.42 1.26 5.11
N ARG A 96 -8.11 0.16 4.42
CA ARG A 96 -9.09 -0.57 3.61
C ARG A 96 -10.17 -1.23 4.46
N ASN A 97 -9.78 -1.81 5.58
CA ASN A 97 -10.70 -2.49 6.49
C ASN A 97 -11.62 -1.51 7.21
N THR A 98 -11.08 -0.34 7.58
CA THR A 98 -11.83 0.75 8.23
C THR A 98 -12.82 1.41 7.27
N PHE A 99 -12.45 1.53 5.98
CA PHE A 99 -13.26 2.17 4.95
C PHE A 99 -13.50 1.20 3.76
N PRO A 100 -14.37 0.19 3.91
CA PRO A 100 -14.56 -0.85 2.89
C PRO A 100 -15.29 -0.36 1.64
N ASP A 101 -16.13 0.68 1.74
CA ASP A 101 -16.84 1.22 0.57
C ASP A 101 -15.98 2.25 -0.18
N GLN A 102 -15.43 1.83 -1.31
CA GLN A 102 -14.52 2.63 -2.11
C GLN A 102 -15.17 3.84 -2.79
N ILE A 103 -16.51 3.90 -2.88
CA ILE A 103 -17.23 5.02 -3.50
C ILE A 103 -17.75 5.96 -2.43
N THR A 104 -18.57 5.47 -1.51
CA THR A 104 -19.24 6.35 -0.52
C THR A 104 -18.28 6.87 0.54
N GLN A 105 -17.16 6.19 0.78
CA GLN A 105 -16.15 6.57 1.77
C GLN A 105 -14.82 6.96 1.12
N ALA A 106 -14.81 7.28 -0.18
CA ALA A 106 -13.57 7.49 -0.93
C ALA A 106 -12.66 8.57 -0.30
N VAL A 107 -13.22 9.72 0.10
CA VAL A 107 -12.43 10.81 0.73
C VAL A 107 -11.87 10.39 2.09
N ALA A 108 -12.67 9.72 2.92
CA ALA A 108 -12.22 9.25 4.23
C ALA A 108 -11.11 8.20 4.09
N ARG A 109 -11.27 7.26 3.16
CA ARG A 109 -10.26 6.25 2.83
C ARG A 109 -8.97 6.89 2.30
N ALA A 110 -9.08 7.88 1.42
CA ALA A 110 -7.92 8.63 0.92
C ALA A 110 -7.18 9.38 2.03
N ALA A 111 -7.91 10.05 2.94
CA ALA A 111 -7.33 10.73 4.08
C ALA A 111 -6.58 9.76 5.01
N CYS A 112 -7.12 8.56 5.23
CA CYS A 112 -6.43 7.51 5.98
C CYS A 112 -5.12 7.09 5.31
N VAL A 113 -5.13 6.83 4.00
CA VAL A 113 -3.92 6.47 3.24
C VAL A 113 -2.86 7.58 3.30
N ILE A 114 -3.26 8.84 3.14
CA ILE A 114 -2.34 9.99 3.23
C ILE A 114 -1.66 10.01 4.61
N LYS A 115 -2.44 9.89 5.69
CA LYS A 115 -1.92 9.81 7.06
C LYS A 115 -0.98 8.62 7.25
N ALA A 116 -1.34 7.45 6.72
CA ALA A 116 -0.51 6.24 6.79
C ALA A 116 0.85 6.40 6.06
N THR A 117 0.92 7.29 5.07
CA THR A 117 2.17 7.58 4.34
C THR A 117 3.02 8.70 4.95
N GLU A 118 2.51 9.47 5.92
CA GLU A 118 3.27 10.54 6.58
C GLU A 118 4.64 10.08 7.13
N PRO A 119 4.75 8.91 7.81
CA PRO A 119 6.04 8.42 8.30
C PRO A 119 7.03 8.02 7.19
N VAL A 120 6.56 7.81 5.96
CA VAL A 120 7.39 7.48 4.79
C VAL A 120 8.08 8.72 4.26
N ARG A 121 7.45 9.89 4.34
CA ARG A 121 7.93 11.15 3.78
C ARG A 121 9.40 11.47 4.13
N PRO A 122 9.85 11.45 5.41
CA PRO A 122 11.25 11.75 5.75
C PRO A 122 12.24 10.68 5.29
N LEU A 123 11.77 9.52 4.83
CA LEU A 123 12.61 8.39 4.38
C LEU A 123 12.83 8.40 2.86
N LEU A 124 12.14 9.29 2.13
CA LEU A 124 12.25 9.40 0.68
C LEU A 124 13.37 10.38 0.29
N PRO A 125 14.20 10.05 -0.71
CA PRO A 125 15.18 10.98 -1.27
C PRO A 125 14.54 12.27 -1.83
N PHE A 126 13.33 12.14 -2.37
CA PHE A 126 12.55 13.23 -2.98
C PHE A 126 11.13 13.24 -2.38
N PRO A 127 10.94 13.79 -1.16
CA PRO A 127 9.67 13.73 -0.43
C PRO A 127 8.50 14.40 -1.16
N GLU A 128 8.77 15.38 -2.01
CA GLU A 128 7.77 16.08 -2.82
C GLU A 128 7.06 15.19 -3.85
N LEU A 129 7.65 14.04 -4.22
CA LEU A 129 7.00 13.07 -5.11
C LEU A 129 5.80 12.41 -4.41
N LEU A 130 5.96 12.05 -3.13
CA LEU A 130 4.86 11.54 -2.30
C LEU A 130 3.78 12.61 -2.08
N ASP A 131 4.19 13.87 -1.85
CA ASP A 131 3.25 14.98 -1.68
C ASP A 131 2.37 15.14 -2.95
N ARG A 132 2.96 15.00 -4.15
CA ARG A 132 2.23 15.05 -5.43
C ARG A 132 1.26 13.88 -5.60
N GLU A 133 1.68 12.67 -5.24
CA GLU A 133 0.82 11.48 -5.28
C GLU A 133 -0.39 11.63 -4.33
N ASN A 134 -0.14 12.10 -3.11
CA ASN A 134 -1.17 12.34 -2.10
C ASN A 134 -2.15 13.44 -2.50
N ALA A 135 -1.68 14.51 -3.15
CA ALA A 135 -2.53 15.55 -3.70
C ALA A 135 -3.48 15.00 -4.79
N LEU A 136 -2.96 14.20 -5.74
CA LEU A 136 -3.79 13.55 -6.74
C LEU A 136 -4.82 12.61 -6.09
N ARG A 137 -4.37 11.76 -5.15
CA ARG A 137 -5.25 10.81 -4.44
C ARG A 137 -6.44 11.51 -3.80
N LYS A 138 -6.22 12.64 -3.14
CA LYS A 138 -7.29 13.45 -2.54
C LYS A 138 -8.27 13.97 -3.60
N ALA A 139 -7.78 14.59 -4.67
CA ALA A 139 -8.61 15.15 -5.73
C ALA A 139 -9.45 14.08 -6.46
N LEU A 140 -8.90 12.89 -6.68
CA LEU A 140 -9.64 11.78 -7.31
C LEU A 140 -10.67 11.17 -6.37
N ALA A 141 -10.38 11.10 -5.07
CA ALA A 141 -11.33 10.62 -4.08
C ALA A 141 -12.58 11.49 -4.00
N GLU A 142 -12.42 12.81 -4.07
CA GLU A 142 -13.55 13.76 -4.14
C GLU A 142 -14.43 13.49 -5.38
N GLN A 143 -13.82 13.29 -6.55
CA GLN A 143 -14.53 12.99 -7.80
C GLN A 143 -15.24 11.63 -7.79
N VAL A 144 -14.60 10.60 -7.22
CA VAL A 144 -15.21 9.27 -7.05
C VAL A 144 -16.42 9.34 -6.12
N GLN A 145 -16.29 10.01 -4.97
CA GLN A 145 -17.39 10.13 -4.01
C GLN A 145 -18.55 10.97 -4.55
N ALA A 146 -18.25 11.99 -5.35
CA ALA A 146 -19.23 12.77 -6.11
C ALA A 146 -19.84 12.01 -7.30
N ARG A 147 -19.38 10.79 -7.58
CA ARG A 147 -19.79 9.95 -8.73
C ARG A 147 -19.55 10.60 -10.10
N THR A 148 -18.64 11.57 -10.17
CA THR A 148 -18.21 12.19 -11.44
C THR A 148 -17.08 11.43 -12.11
N MET A 149 -16.46 10.48 -11.39
CA MET A 149 -15.42 9.60 -11.89
C MET A 149 -15.67 8.16 -11.42
N SER A 150 -15.37 7.18 -12.26
CA SER A 150 -15.46 5.76 -11.89
C SER A 150 -14.26 5.31 -11.05
N LEU A 151 -14.43 4.27 -10.23
CA LEU A 151 -13.31 3.66 -9.49
C LEU A 151 -12.19 3.18 -10.42
N LEU A 152 -12.55 2.59 -11.56
CA LEU A 152 -11.59 2.10 -12.53
C LEU A 152 -10.75 3.24 -13.10
N GLU A 153 -11.40 4.33 -13.49
CA GLU A 153 -10.71 5.52 -14.01
C GLU A 153 -9.77 6.13 -12.97
N ARG A 154 -10.22 6.26 -11.72
CA ARG A 154 -9.38 6.71 -10.60
C ARG A 154 -8.14 5.82 -10.43
N ASN A 155 -8.29 4.49 -10.49
CA ASN A 155 -7.18 3.57 -10.34
C ASN A 155 -6.17 3.68 -11.49
N VAL A 156 -6.65 3.84 -12.73
CA VAL A 156 -5.78 4.09 -13.90
C VAL A 156 -4.99 5.38 -13.72
N GLN A 157 -5.62 6.46 -13.24
CA GLN A 157 -4.94 7.73 -13.03
C GLN A 157 -3.87 7.67 -11.94
N ILE A 158 -4.14 6.98 -10.81
CA ILE A 158 -3.15 6.79 -9.74
C ILE A 158 -1.98 5.94 -10.24
N GLN A 159 -2.24 4.82 -10.93
CA GLN A 159 -1.19 3.98 -11.50
C GLN A 159 -0.31 4.75 -12.48
N LYS A 160 -0.93 5.56 -13.35
CA LYS A 160 -0.21 6.39 -14.31
C LYS A 160 0.70 7.40 -13.61
N LEU A 161 0.20 8.11 -12.61
CA LEU A 161 1.02 9.06 -11.86
C LEU A 161 2.15 8.34 -11.13
N HIS A 162 1.87 7.22 -10.45
CA HIS A 162 2.87 6.48 -9.69
C HIS A 162 4.05 6.05 -10.58
N ALA A 163 3.78 5.51 -11.77
CA ALA A 163 4.81 5.18 -12.74
C ALA A 163 5.66 6.40 -13.14
N GLN A 164 5.02 7.55 -13.41
CA GLN A 164 5.73 8.79 -13.73
C GLN A 164 6.64 9.27 -12.59
N LEU A 165 6.19 9.15 -11.33
CA LEU A 165 6.98 9.52 -10.16
C LEU A 165 8.20 8.61 -9.99
N LEU A 166 8.07 7.31 -10.25
CA LEU A 166 9.19 6.37 -10.17
C LEU A 166 10.24 6.60 -11.26
N ASP A 167 9.80 6.97 -12.47
CA ASP A 167 10.73 7.34 -13.55
C ASP A 167 11.44 8.68 -13.23
N GLU A 168 10.72 9.65 -12.66
CA GLU A 168 11.30 10.92 -12.19
C GLU A 168 12.31 10.69 -11.05
N GLU A 169 11.97 9.85 -10.06
CA GLU A 169 12.88 9.46 -8.97
C GLU A 169 14.15 8.82 -9.52
N ARG A 170 14.03 7.83 -10.43
CA ARG A 170 15.18 7.15 -11.04
C ARG A 170 16.10 8.14 -11.75
N SER A 171 15.53 9.02 -12.57
CA SER A 171 16.30 10.03 -13.31
C SER A 171 17.08 10.97 -12.38
N ARG A 172 16.47 11.39 -11.27
CA ARG A 172 17.13 12.26 -10.28
C ARG A 172 18.20 11.53 -9.48
N LEU A 173 18.01 10.24 -9.17
CA LEU A 173 19.01 9.41 -8.51
C LEU A 173 20.24 9.18 -9.40
N GLU A 174 20.06 8.98 -10.71
CA GLU A 174 21.17 8.84 -11.66
C GLU A 174 22.01 10.12 -11.78
N ALA A 175 21.40 11.29 -11.55
CA ALA A 175 22.08 12.57 -11.52
C ALA A 175 22.71 12.90 -10.15
N ALA A 176 22.44 12.11 -9.11
CA ALA A 176 22.93 12.35 -7.76
C ALA A 176 24.35 11.75 -7.58
N PRO A 177 25.19 12.35 -6.70
CA PRO A 177 26.46 11.75 -6.31
C PRO A 177 26.26 10.36 -5.71
N ALA A 178 27.23 9.45 -5.90
CA ALA A 178 27.20 8.07 -5.42
C ALA A 178 27.34 7.98 -3.90
N ASP A 179 26.31 8.40 -3.18
CA ASP A 179 26.18 8.21 -1.73
C ASP A 179 24.73 7.81 -1.41
N VAL A 180 24.34 6.64 -1.91
CA VAL A 180 23.00 6.10 -1.69
C VAL A 180 23.13 4.79 -0.96
N SER A 181 23.14 4.90 0.37
CA SER A 181 22.90 3.77 1.27
C SER A 181 21.62 3.03 0.88
N LYS A 182 21.54 1.73 1.23
CA LYS A 182 20.38 0.87 0.94
C LYS A 182 19.06 1.60 1.26
N PRO A 183 18.07 1.63 0.35
CA PRO A 183 16.82 2.35 0.58
C PRO A 183 16.10 1.83 1.83
N PRO A 184 15.52 2.72 2.66
CA PRO A 184 14.69 2.31 3.78
C PRO A 184 13.53 1.39 3.35
N LEU A 185 13.11 0.47 4.21
CA LEU A 185 12.05 -0.51 3.91
C LEU A 185 10.74 0.19 3.49
N ALA A 186 10.32 1.23 4.21
CA ALA A 186 9.10 1.95 3.92
C ALA A 186 9.14 2.68 2.57
N ALA A 187 10.31 3.20 2.18
CA ALA A 187 10.51 3.76 0.83
C ALA A 187 10.39 2.67 -0.24
N THR A 188 10.90 1.47 0.04
CA THR A 188 10.73 0.30 -0.85
C THR A 188 9.26 -0.12 -0.95
N GLN A 189 8.54 -0.16 0.17
CA GLN A 189 7.10 -0.47 0.20
C GLN A 189 6.27 0.55 -0.57
N TRP A 190 6.60 1.85 -0.45
CA TRP A 190 5.97 2.88 -1.26
C TRP A 190 6.23 2.69 -2.75
N ARG A 191 7.48 2.41 -3.18
CA ARG A 191 7.76 2.13 -4.60
C ARG A 191 6.98 0.92 -5.15
N GLN A 192 6.76 -0.09 -4.32
CA GLN A 192 6.03 -1.31 -4.68
C GLN A 192 4.50 -1.16 -4.63
N SER A 193 4.00 -0.04 -4.11
CA SER A 193 2.57 0.25 -4.13
C SER A 193 2.06 0.57 -5.54
N ASN A 194 0.73 0.51 -5.73
CA ASN A 194 0.08 0.71 -7.04
C ASN A 194 0.70 -0.09 -8.19
N PRO A 195 0.93 -1.41 -8.05
CA PRO A 195 1.46 -2.19 -9.16
C PRO A 195 0.55 -2.13 -10.40
N GLU A 196 1.07 -2.55 -11.55
CA GLU A 196 0.38 -2.42 -12.84
C GLU A 196 -1.02 -3.07 -12.89
N GLY A 197 -1.31 -4.00 -11.96
CA GLY A 197 -2.61 -4.64 -11.83
C GLY A 197 -3.71 -3.75 -11.26
N CYS A 198 -3.39 -2.61 -10.64
CA CYS A 198 -4.39 -1.78 -9.94
C CYS A 198 -5.42 -1.12 -10.85
N GLY A 199 -5.03 -0.77 -12.08
CA GLY A 199 -5.93 -0.22 -13.10
C GLY A 199 -6.79 -1.27 -13.82
N ARG A 200 -6.80 -2.54 -13.38
CA ARG A 200 -7.55 -3.63 -14.03
C ARG A 200 -8.69 -4.12 -13.14
N LEU A 201 -9.83 -4.43 -13.75
CA LEU A 201 -10.92 -5.13 -13.07
C LEU A 201 -10.44 -6.52 -12.61
N GLY A 202 -10.64 -6.84 -11.33
CA GLY A 202 -10.16 -8.10 -10.73
C GLY A 202 -8.65 -8.15 -10.48
N GLY A 203 -7.93 -7.03 -10.60
CA GLY A 203 -6.53 -6.91 -10.18
C GLY A 203 -6.35 -7.04 -8.66
N ASP A 204 -5.10 -7.18 -8.23
CA ASP A 204 -4.76 -7.38 -6.82
C ASP A 204 -4.97 -6.10 -5.98
N ALA A 205 -6.22 -5.88 -5.55
CA ALA A 205 -6.62 -4.73 -4.75
C ALA A 205 -5.90 -4.64 -3.38
N ALA A 206 -5.22 -5.70 -2.94
CA ALA A 206 -4.53 -5.71 -1.64
C ALA A 206 -3.29 -4.80 -1.60
N THR A 207 -2.75 -4.42 -2.75
CA THR A 207 -1.59 -3.50 -2.85
C THR A 207 -1.93 -2.19 -3.56
N CYS A 208 -3.18 -2.06 -4.01
CA CYS A 208 -3.72 -0.84 -4.58
C CYS A 208 -4.18 0.11 -3.49
N PHE A 209 -3.74 1.37 -3.59
CA PHE A 209 -4.29 2.44 -2.76
C PHE A 209 -5.70 2.82 -3.15
#